data_AF-A0A3L9Y7M0-F1
#
_entry.id   AF-A0A3L9Y7M0-F1
#
_cell.length_a   1.000
_cell.length_b   1.000
_cell.length_c   1.000
_cell.angle_alpha   90.00
_cell.angle_beta   90.00
_cell.angle_gamma   90.00
#
_symmetry.space_group_name_H-M   'P 1'
#
loop_
_entity.id
_entity.type
_entity.pdbx_description
1 polymer ?
#
loop_
_entity_poly.entity_id
_entity_poly.type
_entity_poly.pdbx_seq_one_letter_code
_entity_poly.pdbx_strand_id
1 'polypeptide(L)'
;MKYSKLRLFVGLLACLLSINAFSQKELKGKVVDFITYEPIESASIYIENSTIGTVSNTDGNFVLRVPQARVNDTLVISSIGFKSFRTAVKDYNAAEDIFLEEDMASLDEVILIADTRPKTGNDIVLRAIKRLPNNLPEQPYLQKGFLRHKEKNKREYKWLIESAITIYDSSYASGAEDNLKINVDENRKSYDLRDVDSLYAYSSYLRNTSGEFKMSAKQLRRDTIATATLVEAIKWNDDRVNGLGQLFKGRLNLMRNANMGDALFGENVLQHHQFRLDTILVDNGRKLYKIEILKGKEYVGLNTKRIYNEGFEPHGWLYIYWDSYAIKKIEYDLIASSDKQKRRSKSLFGTLNNHKLVITYMEYQEKMYPKYFYYETPKLVNVGDRSSDKLYKTDEERKKEREEQFYNTVQEILFTETIQDPELISEALQQPWSEDIFMQRPYNKEFWKNYNVLLESEEEEKLIQDLSKRATLFKQ
;
A
#
# COMPACT_ATOMS: atom_id res chain seq x y z
N MET A 1 -13.26 61.28 9.90
CA MET A 1 -14.29 60.27 9.53
C MET A 1 -14.21 59.72 8.09
N LYS A 2 -13.71 60.45 7.08
CA LYS A 2 -13.65 59.91 5.69
C LYS A 2 -12.62 58.78 5.49
N TYR A 3 -11.48 58.83 6.16
CA TYR A 3 -10.40 57.83 6.00
C TYR A 3 -10.64 56.48 6.71
N SER A 4 -11.47 56.41 7.76
CA SER A 4 -11.76 55.13 8.44
C SER A 4 -12.75 54.27 7.64
N LYS A 5 -13.70 54.89 6.94
CA LYS A 5 -14.62 54.19 6.02
C LYS A 5 -13.90 53.60 4.82
N LEU A 6 -12.86 54.28 4.30
CA LEU A 6 -12.05 53.79 3.19
C LEU A 6 -11.18 52.58 3.61
N ARG A 7 -10.57 52.61 4.81
CA ARG A 7 -9.82 51.46 5.34
C ARG A 7 -10.71 50.25 5.61
N LEU A 8 -11.92 50.47 6.12
CA LEU A 8 -12.90 49.40 6.32
C LEU A 8 -13.34 48.80 4.98
N PHE A 9 -13.52 49.63 3.95
CA PHE A 9 -13.90 49.18 2.61
C PHE A 9 -12.78 48.40 1.90
N VAL A 10 -11.52 48.87 2.02
CA VAL A 10 -10.34 48.15 1.48
C VAL A 10 -10.13 46.82 2.22
N GLY A 11 -10.34 46.78 3.55
CA GLY A 11 -10.30 45.54 4.32
C GLY A 11 -11.41 44.55 3.93
N LEU A 12 -12.63 45.04 3.67
CA LEU A 12 -13.75 44.21 3.20
C LEU A 12 -13.50 43.66 1.78
N LEU A 13 -12.92 44.48 0.89
CA LEU A 13 -12.58 44.08 -0.47
C LEU A 13 -11.43 43.05 -0.49
N ALA A 14 -10.44 43.19 0.40
CA ALA A 14 -9.37 42.20 0.59
C ALA A 14 -9.92 40.85 1.14
N CYS A 15 -10.91 40.89 2.05
CA CYS A 15 -11.60 39.67 2.51
C CYS A 15 -12.44 39.01 1.41
N LEU A 16 -13.06 39.79 0.50
CA LEU A 16 -13.83 39.25 -0.62
C LEU A 16 -12.94 38.65 -1.72
N LEU A 17 -11.69 39.14 -1.87
CA LEU A 17 -10.68 38.55 -2.75
C LEU A 17 -10.01 37.28 -2.17
N SER A 18 -10.27 36.97 -0.89
CA SER A 18 -9.70 35.81 -0.19
C SER A 18 -10.56 34.55 -0.29
N ILE A 19 -11.72 34.60 -0.96
CA ILE A 19 -12.60 33.43 -1.14
C ILE A 19 -12.20 32.67 -2.40
N ASN A 20 -10.98 32.13 -2.42
CA ASN A 20 -10.64 31.07 -3.38
C ASN A 20 -11.28 29.77 -2.87
N ALA A 21 -12.57 29.58 -3.13
CA ALA A 21 -13.15 28.25 -3.07
C ALA A 21 -12.48 27.41 -4.16
N PHE A 22 -11.59 26.50 -3.76
CA PHE A 22 -11.05 25.49 -4.66
C PHE A 22 -12.18 24.54 -5.07
N SER A 23 -12.92 24.92 -6.11
CA SER A 23 -13.91 24.04 -6.72
C SER A 23 -13.18 22.86 -7.38
N GLN A 24 -13.54 21.64 -6.99
CA GLN A 24 -13.05 20.41 -7.61
C GLN A 24 -14.25 19.71 -8.25
N LYS A 25 -14.08 19.21 -9.49
CA LYS A 25 -15.07 18.35 -10.14
C LYS A 25 -14.87 16.92 -9.63
N GLU A 26 -15.92 16.35 -9.05
CA GLU A 26 -15.92 14.94 -8.63
C GLU A 26 -16.38 14.06 -9.79
N LEU A 27 -15.54 13.11 -10.18
CA LEU A 27 -15.84 12.10 -11.20
C LEU A 27 -16.09 10.77 -10.49
N LYS A 28 -17.22 10.14 -10.81
CA LYS A 28 -17.63 8.83 -10.27
C LYS A 28 -18.03 7.92 -11.41
N GLY A 29 -17.78 6.64 -11.29
CA GLY A 29 -18.23 5.65 -12.27
C GLY A 29 -17.86 4.24 -11.85
N LYS A 30 -18.22 3.29 -12.70
CA LYS A 30 -17.91 1.87 -12.57
C LYS A 30 -17.22 1.38 -13.84
N VAL A 31 -16.13 0.64 -13.67
CA VAL A 31 -15.35 0.05 -14.77
C VAL A 31 -15.67 -1.43 -14.83
N VAL A 32 -16.11 -1.90 -16.00
CA VAL A 32 -16.50 -3.28 -16.23
C VAL A 32 -15.92 -3.80 -17.54
N ASP A 33 -15.75 -5.12 -17.62
CA ASP A 33 -15.41 -5.82 -18.85
C ASP A 33 -16.58 -5.74 -19.84
N PHE A 34 -16.30 -5.41 -21.10
CA PHE A 34 -17.32 -5.27 -22.14
C PHE A 34 -18.08 -6.58 -22.46
N ILE A 35 -17.40 -7.73 -22.36
CA ILE A 35 -17.93 -9.05 -22.71
C ILE A 35 -18.60 -9.69 -21.50
N THR A 36 -17.89 -9.76 -20.37
CA THR A 36 -18.35 -10.52 -19.19
C THR A 36 -19.26 -9.69 -18.28
N TYR A 37 -19.24 -8.36 -18.41
CA TYR A 37 -19.87 -7.41 -17.48
C TYR A 37 -19.34 -7.51 -16.05
N GLU A 38 -18.25 -8.24 -15.83
CA GLU A 38 -17.62 -8.35 -14.51
C GLU A 38 -16.88 -7.04 -14.17
N PRO A 39 -16.86 -6.62 -12.89
CA PRO A 39 -16.12 -5.45 -12.48
C PRO A 39 -14.61 -5.61 -12.68
N ILE A 40 -13.96 -4.56 -13.17
CA ILE A 40 -12.51 -4.52 -13.29
C ILE A 40 -11.94 -3.84 -12.05
N GLU A 41 -11.41 -4.65 -11.13
CA GLU A 41 -10.67 -4.18 -9.96
C GLU A 41 -9.31 -3.58 -10.35
N SER A 42 -8.87 -2.55 -9.62
CA SER A 42 -7.55 -1.93 -9.79
C SER A 42 -7.27 -1.35 -11.18
N ALA A 43 -8.31 -1.00 -11.95
CA ALA A 43 -8.16 -0.17 -13.13
C ALA A 43 -7.54 1.18 -12.71
N SER A 44 -6.68 1.75 -13.55
CA SER A 44 -6.06 3.06 -13.34
C SER A 44 -6.96 4.15 -13.91
N ILE A 45 -7.36 5.12 -13.09
CA ILE A 45 -8.15 6.29 -13.51
C ILE A 45 -7.33 7.54 -13.24
N TYR A 46 -6.92 8.28 -14.26
CA TYR A 46 -6.03 9.43 -14.08
C TYR A 46 -6.21 10.51 -15.13
N ILE A 47 -5.69 11.70 -14.83
CA ILE A 47 -5.62 12.81 -15.78
C ILE A 47 -4.31 12.72 -16.55
N GLU A 48 -4.37 12.73 -17.88
CA GLU A 48 -3.20 12.64 -18.73
C GLU A 48 -2.20 13.77 -18.43
N ASN A 49 -0.90 13.47 -18.47
CA ASN A 49 0.19 14.40 -18.12
C ASN A 49 0.07 15.01 -16.70
N SER A 50 -0.51 14.25 -15.78
CA SER A 50 -0.67 14.62 -14.38
C SER A 50 -0.48 13.40 -13.47
N THR A 51 -0.19 13.65 -12.20
CA THR A 51 -0.11 12.62 -11.16
C THR A 51 -1.48 12.35 -10.51
N ILE A 52 -2.46 13.20 -10.81
CA ILE A 52 -3.82 13.15 -10.26
C ILE A 52 -4.53 11.92 -10.82
N GLY A 53 -4.89 11.00 -9.94
CA GLY A 53 -5.60 9.78 -10.30
C GLY A 53 -5.93 8.92 -9.11
N THR A 54 -6.78 7.94 -9.34
CA THR A 54 -7.28 6.94 -8.39
C THR A 54 -7.26 5.55 -9.04
N VAL A 55 -7.73 4.53 -8.32
CA VAL A 55 -7.96 3.19 -8.85
C VAL A 55 -9.40 2.74 -8.59
N SER A 56 -9.91 1.80 -9.38
CA SER A 56 -11.20 1.16 -9.09
C SER A 56 -11.06 0.15 -7.93
N ASN A 57 -12.11 0.04 -7.11
CA ASN A 57 -12.20 -0.95 -6.04
C ASN A 57 -12.58 -2.34 -6.58
N THR A 58 -12.80 -3.32 -5.68
CA THR A 58 -13.20 -4.70 -6.02
C THR A 58 -14.51 -4.78 -6.81
N ASP A 59 -15.38 -3.78 -6.64
CA ASP A 59 -16.69 -3.68 -7.30
C ASP A 59 -16.60 -2.87 -8.61
N GLY A 60 -15.38 -2.51 -9.05
CA GLY A 60 -15.12 -1.71 -10.25
C GLY A 60 -15.42 -0.22 -10.09
N ASN A 61 -15.91 0.21 -8.92
CA ASN A 61 -16.30 1.60 -8.68
C ASN A 61 -15.07 2.47 -8.40
N PHE A 62 -15.13 3.74 -8.79
CA PHE A 62 -14.09 4.73 -8.49
C PHE A 62 -14.67 6.12 -8.18
N VAL A 63 -13.88 6.92 -7.46
CA VAL A 63 -14.10 8.36 -7.27
C VAL A 63 -12.78 9.11 -7.46
N LEU A 64 -12.79 10.12 -8.31
CA LEU A 64 -11.65 11.00 -8.57
C LEU A 64 -12.07 12.48 -8.43
N ARG A 65 -11.42 13.23 -7.53
CA ARG A 65 -11.59 14.69 -7.49
C ARG A 65 -10.53 15.37 -8.35
N VAL A 66 -10.98 16.18 -9.30
CA VAL A 66 -10.14 16.88 -10.27
C VAL A 66 -10.22 18.39 -10.03
N PRO A 67 -9.08 19.10 -9.86
CA PRO A 67 -9.08 20.56 -9.74
C PRO A 67 -9.71 21.23 -10.96
N GLN A 68 -10.42 22.35 -10.76
CA GLN A 68 -11.06 23.09 -11.86
C GLN A 68 -10.09 23.45 -13.00
N ALA A 69 -8.82 23.73 -12.66
CA ALA A 69 -7.77 24.04 -13.62
C ALA A 69 -7.48 22.92 -14.64
N ARG A 70 -7.91 21.68 -14.35
CA ARG A 70 -7.65 20.46 -15.14
C ARG A 70 -8.92 19.91 -15.82
N VAL A 71 -10.02 20.67 -15.83
CA VAL A 71 -11.31 20.19 -16.38
C VAL A 71 -11.32 20.08 -17.91
N ASN A 72 -10.36 20.72 -18.59
CA ASN A 72 -10.18 20.58 -20.04
C ASN A 72 -9.18 19.48 -20.42
N ASP A 73 -8.52 18.85 -19.43
CA ASP A 73 -7.56 17.77 -19.68
C ASP A 73 -8.29 16.45 -19.97
N THR A 74 -7.54 15.47 -20.45
CA THR A 74 -8.06 14.14 -20.80
C THR A 74 -8.07 13.22 -19.59
N LEU A 75 -9.23 12.65 -19.28
CA LEU A 75 -9.39 11.50 -18.39
C LEU A 75 -9.01 10.23 -19.15
N VAL A 76 -8.13 9.43 -18.56
CA VAL A 76 -7.73 8.11 -19.05
C VAL A 76 -8.13 7.06 -18.03
N ILE A 77 -8.80 6.01 -18.51
CA ILE A 77 -9.14 4.81 -17.74
C ILE A 77 -8.48 3.62 -18.44
N SER A 78 -7.55 2.96 -17.77
CA SER A 78 -6.79 1.84 -18.33
C SER A 78 -6.72 0.65 -17.40
N SER A 79 -6.66 -0.54 -17.97
CA SER A 79 -6.36 -1.78 -17.27
C SER A 79 -5.45 -2.63 -18.15
N ILE A 80 -4.56 -3.40 -17.52
CA ILE A 80 -3.63 -4.28 -18.23
C ILE A 80 -4.45 -5.37 -18.95
N GLY A 81 -4.21 -5.53 -20.25
CA GLY A 81 -4.96 -6.45 -21.11
C GLY A 81 -6.24 -5.86 -21.71
N PHE A 82 -6.49 -4.56 -21.54
CA PHE A 82 -7.68 -3.88 -22.05
C PHE A 82 -7.34 -2.62 -22.85
N LYS A 83 -8.20 -2.28 -23.81
CA LYS A 83 -8.16 -0.99 -24.51
C LYS A 83 -8.50 0.12 -23.54
N SER A 84 -7.72 1.19 -23.53
CA SER A 84 -7.96 2.31 -22.63
C SER A 84 -9.11 3.20 -23.12
N PHE A 85 -9.97 3.60 -22.19
CA PHE A 85 -11.01 4.58 -22.41
C PHE A 85 -10.46 5.99 -22.19
N ARG A 86 -10.80 6.92 -23.09
CA ARG A 86 -10.31 8.30 -23.08
C ARG A 86 -11.44 9.27 -23.36
N THR A 87 -11.57 10.31 -22.53
CA THR A 87 -12.55 11.39 -22.74
C THR A 87 -12.05 12.69 -22.10
N ALA A 88 -12.54 13.85 -22.53
CA ALA A 88 -12.23 15.09 -21.82
C ALA A 88 -12.97 15.12 -20.47
N VAL A 89 -12.34 15.63 -19.41
CA VAL A 89 -12.94 15.68 -18.06
C VAL A 89 -14.28 16.43 -18.06
N LYS A 90 -14.40 17.51 -18.84
CA LYS A 90 -15.65 18.26 -19.02
C LYS A 90 -16.79 17.43 -19.61
N ASP A 91 -16.48 16.49 -20.49
CA ASP A 91 -17.44 15.70 -21.27
C ASP A 91 -17.78 14.36 -20.60
N TYR A 92 -17.09 14.03 -19.50
CA TYR A 92 -17.38 12.83 -18.70
C TYR A 92 -18.80 12.85 -18.12
N ASN A 93 -19.58 11.81 -18.44
CA ASN A 93 -20.91 11.55 -17.91
C ASN A 93 -20.86 10.43 -16.87
N ALA A 94 -21.26 10.73 -15.63
CA ALA A 94 -21.24 9.77 -14.53
C ALA A 94 -22.44 8.80 -14.52
N ALA A 95 -23.37 8.92 -15.47
CA ALA A 95 -24.59 8.09 -15.52
C ALA A 95 -24.41 6.74 -16.21
N GLU A 96 -23.28 6.51 -16.89
CA GLU A 96 -23.02 5.30 -17.67
C GLU A 96 -21.80 4.55 -17.11
N ASP A 97 -21.87 3.22 -17.14
CA ASP A 97 -20.74 2.36 -16.83
C ASP A 97 -19.68 2.49 -17.95
N ILE A 98 -18.40 2.40 -17.57
CA ILE A 98 -17.29 2.40 -18.52
C ILE A 98 -16.95 0.95 -18.84
N PHE A 99 -17.21 0.58 -20.10
CA PHE A 99 -16.87 -0.73 -20.62
C PHE A 99 -15.48 -0.71 -21.24
N LEU A 100 -14.60 -1.60 -20.75
CA LEU A 100 -13.29 -1.83 -21.37
C LEU A 100 -13.33 -3.12 -22.20
N GLU A 101 -12.87 -3.04 -23.44
CA GLU A 101 -12.69 -4.20 -24.30
C GLU A 101 -11.32 -4.84 -24.07
N GLU A 102 -11.24 -6.16 -24.02
CA GLU A 102 -9.97 -6.86 -24.00
C GLU A 102 -9.10 -6.47 -25.21
N ASP A 103 -7.80 -6.31 -24.97
CA ASP A 103 -6.78 -5.99 -25.96
C ASP A 103 -5.66 -7.02 -25.90
N MET A 104 -5.70 -7.98 -26.83
CA MET A 104 -4.65 -8.97 -26.97
C MET A 104 -3.50 -8.39 -27.81
N ALA A 105 -2.29 -8.38 -27.25
CA ALA A 105 -1.11 -8.01 -28.02
C ALA A 105 -0.90 -8.99 -29.18
N SER A 106 -0.95 -8.52 -30.43
CA SER A 106 -0.44 -9.30 -31.55
C SER A 106 1.08 -9.42 -31.42
N LEU A 107 1.59 -10.65 -31.53
CA LEU A 107 3.00 -10.94 -31.74
C LEU A 107 3.37 -10.58 -33.18
N ASP A 108 3.46 -9.28 -33.48
CA ASP A 108 3.93 -8.86 -34.80
C ASP A 108 5.39 -9.27 -35.01
N GLU A 109 5.69 -9.69 -36.23
CA GLU A 109 6.97 -10.19 -36.69
C GLU A 109 8.14 -9.27 -36.29
N VAL A 110 9.26 -9.89 -35.94
CA VAL A 110 10.46 -9.23 -35.42
C VAL A 110 10.94 -8.15 -36.40
N ILE A 111 10.62 -6.89 -36.11
CA ILE A 111 11.36 -5.77 -36.68
C ILE A 111 12.81 -5.96 -36.22
N LEU A 112 13.73 -6.09 -37.17
CA LEU A 112 15.18 -6.18 -36.94
C LEU A 112 15.67 -4.90 -36.26
N ILE A 113 15.56 -4.84 -34.94
CA ILE A 113 16.19 -3.82 -34.12
C ILE A 113 17.65 -4.25 -33.92
N ALA A 114 18.57 -3.29 -34.02
CA ALA A 114 20.02 -3.52 -33.97
C ALA A 114 20.53 -4.20 -32.67
N ASP A 115 19.73 -4.20 -31.59
CA ASP A 115 20.03 -4.90 -30.34
C ASP A 115 19.23 -6.21 -30.22
N THR A 116 19.94 -7.31 -29.94
CA THR A 116 19.30 -8.59 -29.62
C THR A 116 18.45 -8.44 -28.36
N ARG A 117 17.13 -8.52 -28.51
CA ARG A 117 16.19 -8.53 -27.39
C ARG A 117 16.37 -9.80 -26.54
N PRO A 118 16.20 -9.71 -25.21
CA PRO A 118 16.32 -10.87 -24.35
C PRO A 118 15.20 -11.85 -24.65
N LYS A 119 15.53 -13.15 -24.61
CA LYS A 119 14.60 -14.23 -25.01
C LYS A 119 14.00 -14.96 -23.81
N THR A 120 14.62 -14.88 -22.65
CA THR A 120 14.18 -15.58 -21.43
C THR A 120 13.60 -14.60 -20.42
N GLY A 121 12.70 -15.08 -19.54
CA GLY A 121 12.17 -14.27 -18.44
C GLY A 121 13.28 -13.74 -17.52
N ASN A 122 14.29 -14.58 -17.23
CA ASN A 122 15.47 -14.17 -16.45
C ASN A 122 16.20 -12.98 -17.11
N ASP A 123 16.47 -13.03 -18.41
CA ASP A 123 17.19 -11.94 -19.09
C ASP A 123 16.38 -10.64 -19.13
N ILE A 124 15.05 -10.74 -19.28
CA ILE A 124 14.14 -9.57 -19.26
C ILE A 124 14.18 -8.91 -17.89
N VAL A 125 14.07 -9.68 -16.81
CA VAL A 125 14.06 -9.15 -15.43
C VAL A 125 15.43 -8.59 -15.05
N LEU A 126 16.53 -9.28 -15.37
CA LEU A 126 17.88 -8.75 -15.15
C LEU A 126 18.11 -7.43 -15.89
N ARG A 127 17.56 -7.31 -17.12
CA ARG A 127 17.62 -6.05 -17.88
C ARG A 127 16.77 -4.96 -17.25
N ALA A 128 15.59 -5.29 -16.72
CA ALA A 128 14.75 -4.35 -15.99
C ALA A 128 15.45 -3.83 -14.71
N ILE A 129 16.05 -4.72 -13.91
CA ILE A 129 16.84 -4.35 -12.72
C ILE A 129 17.99 -3.42 -13.09
N LYS A 130 18.74 -3.76 -14.16
CA LYS A 130 19.84 -2.91 -14.67
C LYS A 130 19.36 -1.53 -15.14
N ARG A 131 18.11 -1.40 -15.57
CA ARG A 131 17.49 -0.14 -16.03
C ARG A 131 16.83 0.67 -14.92
N LEU A 132 16.74 0.14 -13.68
CA LEU A 132 16.14 0.86 -12.55
C LEU A 132 16.73 2.26 -12.31
N PRO A 133 18.06 2.50 -12.37
CA PRO A 133 18.59 3.86 -12.25
C PRO A 133 17.99 4.85 -13.26
N ASN A 134 17.74 4.39 -14.49
CA ASN A 134 17.18 5.24 -15.56
C ASN A 134 15.67 5.37 -15.45
N ASN A 135 14.98 4.35 -14.93
CA ASN A 135 13.52 4.28 -14.90
C ASN A 135 12.93 4.82 -13.58
N LEU A 136 13.71 4.93 -12.51
CA LEU A 136 13.27 5.46 -11.21
C LEU A 136 13.71 6.92 -11.01
N PRO A 137 13.07 7.66 -10.07
CA PRO A 137 13.38 9.06 -9.85
C PRO A 137 14.83 9.29 -9.38
N GLU A 138 15.50 10.25 -10.01
CA GLU A 138 16.88 10.65 -9.70
C GLU A 138 16.96 11.95 -8.91
N GLN A 139 15.83 12.67 -8.80
CA GLN A 139 15.73 13.96 -8.10
C GLN A 139 14.78 13.85 -6.90
N PRO A 140 14.94 14.70 -5.88
CA PRO A 140 14.06 14.69 -4.73
C PRO A 140 12.60 14.93 -5.09
N TYR A 141 11.70 14.22 -4.42
CA TYR A 141 10.26 14.40 -4.60
C TYR A 141 9.49 14.13 -3.32
N LEU A 142 8.28 14.67 -3.26
CA LEU A 142 7.25 14.29 -2.29
C LEU A 142 6.16 13.50 -3.00
N GLN A 143 5.59 12.50 -2.33
CA GLN A 143 4.31 11.92 -2.72
C GLN A 143 3.31 12.05 -1.59
N LYS A 144 2.15 12.61 -1.91
CA LYS A 144 1.00 12.57 -1.00
C LYS A 144 0.16 11.35 -1.32
N GLY A 145 -0.33 10.68 -0.29
CA GLY A 145 -1.12 9.48 -0.45
C GLY A 145 -2.10 9.21 0.68
N PHE A 146 -3.10 8.41 0.37
CA PHE A 146 -4.06 7.88 1.33
C PHE A 146 -3.66 6.47 1.72
N LEU A 147 -3.58 6.20 3.02
CA LEU A 147 -3.38 4.87 3.60
C LEU A 147 -4.68 4.40 4.24
N ARG A 148 -5.09 3.17 3.95
CA ARG A 148 -6.06 2.39 4.73
C ARG A 148 -5.37 1.17 5.32
N HIS A 149 -5.33 1.08 6.64
CA HIS A 149 -4.80 -0.04 7.40
C HIS A 149 -5.93 -0.75 8.14
N LYS A 150 -6.08 -2.05 7.87
CA LYS A 150 -7.14 -2.90 8.40
C LYS A 150 -6.51 -4.06 9.17
N GLU A 151 -7.07 -4.38 10.33
CA GLU A 151 -6.81 -5.65 11.01
C GLU A 151 -8.11 -6.44 11.15
N LYS A 152 -8.09 -7.70 10.71
CA LYS A 152 -9.25 -8.58 10.73
C LYS A 152 -8.88 -10.00 11.13
N ASN A 153 -9.84 -10.72 11.71
CA ASN A 153 -9.80 -12.18 11.78
C ASN A 153 -10.76 -12.76 10.72
N LYS A 154 -11.05 -14.07 10.76
CA LYS A 154 -11.95 -14.68 9.75
C LYS A 154 -13.41 -14.26 9.89
N ARG A 155 -13.82 -13.73 11.04
CA ARG A 155 -15.22 -13.40 11.34
C ARG A 155 -15.51 -11.92 11.21
N GLU A 156 -14.58 -11.07 11.64
CA GLU A 156 -14.82 -9.65 11.78
C GLU A 156 -13.54 -8.82 11.70
N TYR A 157 -13.76 -7.54 11.40
CA TYR A 157 -12.76 -6.50 11.48
C TYR A 157 -12.61 -6.03 12.91
N LYS A 158 -11.37 -5.75 13.28
CA LYS A 158 -10.94 -5.51 14.65
C LYS A 158 -10.34 -4.13 14.80
N TRP A 159 -9.73 -3.59 13.75
CA TRP A 159 -9.20 -2.24 13.76
C TRP A 159 -9.14 -1.66 12.36
N LEU A 160 -9.49 -0.38 12.24
CA LEU A 160 -9.36 0.41 11.02
C LEU A 160 -8.63 1.71 11.34
N ILE A 161 -7.61 2.02 10.54
CA ILE A 161 -6.87 3.28 10.58
C ILE A 161 -6.80 3.80 9.16
N GLU A 162 -7.14 5.07 8.99
CA GLU A 162 -7.02 5.77 7.72
C GLU A 162 -6.20 7.04 7.91
N SER A 163 -5.20 7.22 7.06
CA SER A 163 -4.24 8.31 7.22
C SER A 163 -3.95 8.98 5.88
N ALA A 164 -3.83 10.31 5.90
CA ALA A 164 -3.14 11.02 4.84
C ALA A 164 -1.65 10.99 5.19
N ILE A 165 -0.84 10.60 4.21
CA ILE A 165 0.61 10.47 4.36
C ILE A 165 1.33 11.30 3.32
N THR A 166 2.51 11.77 3.69
CA THR A 166 3.48 12.38 2.80
C THR A 166 4.77 11.59 2.87
N ILE A 167 5.30 11.17 1.73
CA ILE A 167 6.60 10.51 1.62
C ILE A 167 7.56 11.43 0.92
N TYR A 168 8.71 11.67 1.54
CA TYR A 168 9.86 12.30 0.90
C TYR A 168 10.85 11.22 0.49
N ASP A 169 11.39 11.35 -0.70
CA ASP A 169 12.50 10.54 -1.18
C ASP A 169 13.51 11.42 -1.93
N SER A 170 14.80 11.29 -1.60
CA SER A 170 15.85 12.07 -2.27
C SER A 170 16.15 11.58 -3.68
N SER A 171 16.22 10.27 -3.91
CA SER A 171 16.50 9.63 -5.20
C SER A 171 16.61 8.12 -5.02
N TYR A 172 16.42 7.36 -6.11
CA TYR A 172 16.74 5.93 -6.12
C TYR A 172 18.16 5.65 -5.64
N ALA A 173 19.16 6.34 -6.22
CA ALA A 173 20.57 6.09 -6.03
C ALA A 173 21.04 6.27 -4.57
N SER A 174 20.46 7.21 -3.83
CA SER A 174 20.83 7.47 -2.43
C SER A 174 20.44 6.34 -1.46
N GLY A 175 19.51 5.45 -1.87
CA GLY A 175 18.95 4.42 -1.00
C GLY A 175 17.97 4.98 0.04
N ALA A 176 17.03 4.14 0.50
CA ALA A 176 15.88 4.60 1.30
C ALA A 176 16.16 4.75 2.80
N GLU A 177 17.10 4.01 3.39
CA GLU A 177 17.26 3.91 4.86
C GLU A 177 17.35 5.29 5.54
N ASP A 178 18.28 6.12 5.05
CA ASP A 178 18.53 7.47 5.59
C ASP A 178 17.92 8.60 4.75
N ASN A 179 17.49 8.31 3.52
CA ASN A 179 17.06 9.34 2.56
C ASN A 179 15.59 9.27 2.14
N LEU A 180 14.82 8.35 2.74
CA LEU A 180 13.36 8.30 2.65
C LEU A 180 12.78 8.69 4.01
N LYS A 181 11.82 9.62 4.00
CA LYS A 181 11.07 10.04 5.19
C LYS A 181 9.58 9.85 4.95
N ILE A 182 8.84 9.53 6.00
CA ILE A 182 7.40 9.30 5.96
C ILE A 182 6.76 10.15 7.04
N ASN A 183 5.72 10.89 6.69
CA ASN A 183 4.93 11.67 7.60
C ASN A 183 3.47 11.23 7.53
N VAL A 184 2.84 11.11 8.69
CA VAL A 184 1.39 11.01 8.82
C VAL A 184 0.87 12.43 9.04
N ASP A 185 0.21 12.97 8.03
CA ASP A 185 -0.30 14.35 8.03
C ASP A 185 -1.59 14.43 8.86
N GLU A 186 -2.54 13.54 8.58
CA GLU A 186 -3.84 13.45 9.22
C GLU A 186 -4.20 11.98 9.47
N ASN A 187 -4.94 11.69 10.54
CA ASN A 187 -5.31 10.32 10.90
C ASN A 187 -6.73 10.24 11.48
N ARG A 188 -7.48 9.21 11.11
CA ARG A 188 -8.74 8.81 11.75
C ARG A 188 -8.73 7.31 11.97
N LYS A 189 -9.24 6.86 13.12
CA LYS A 189 -9.23 5.44 13.48
C LYS A 189 -10.50 5.00 14.21
N SER A 190 -10.85 3.74 14.02
CA SER A 190 -11.84 3.05 14.86
C SER A 190 -11.25 2.78 16.25
N TYR A 191 -12.11 2.32 17.16
CA TYR A 191 -11.61 1.63 18.34
C TYR A 191 -10.83 0.38 17.94
N ASP A 192 -9.78 0.10 18.70
CA ASP A 192 -9.04 -1.14 18.61
C ASP A 192 -9.78 -2.22 19.41
N LEU A 193 -10.36 -3.19 18.70
CA LEU A 193 -11.13 -4.31 19.26
C LEU A 193 -10.32 -5.61 19.27
N ARG A 194 -9.00 -5.54 19.11
CA ARG A 194 -8.11 -6.71 19.08
C ARG A 194 -7.87 -7.27 20.48
N ASP A 195 -7.80 -8.59 20.57
CA ASP A 195 -7.44 -9.31 21.81
C ASP A 195 -5.92 -9.47 21.92
N VAL A 196 -5.22 -8.37 22.18
CA VAL A 196 -3.74 -8.32 22.16
C VAL A 196 -3.13 -9.01 23.39
N ASP A 197 -2.18 -9.93 23.17
CA ASP A 197 -1.34 -10.50 24.23
C ASP A 197 -0.29 -9.48 24.71
N SER A 198 -0.70 -8.65 25.68
CA SER A 198 0.13 -7.58 26.25
C SER A 198 1.43 -8.10 26.91
N LEU A 199 1.43 -9.30 27.50
CA LEU A 199 2.62 -9.87 28.14
C LEU A 199 3.62 -10.37 27.10
N TYR A 200 3.13 -10.96 26.01
CA TYR A 200 3.97 -11.35 24.89
C TYR A 200 4.64 -10.12 24.25
N ALA A 201 3.86 -9.07 23.95
CA ALA A 201 4.37 -7.80 23.41
C ALA A 201 5.43 -7.20 24.35
N TYR A 202 5.13 -7.12 25.65
CA TYR A 202 6.06 -6.59 26.65
C TYR A 202 7.34 -7.41 26.80
N SER A 203 7.25 -8.75 26.83
CA SER A 203 8.44 -9.61 26.87
C SER A 203 9.32 -9.44 25.62
N SER A 204 8.71 -9.22 24.45
CA SER A 204 9.43 -8.97 23.20
C SER A 204 10.10 -7.61 23.20
N TYR A 205 9.40 -6.59 23.73
CA TYR A 205 9.94 -5.24 23.92
C TYR A 205 11.15 -5.25 24.85
N LEU A 206 11.06 -5.90 26.01
CA LEU A 206 12.18 -6.03 26.95
C LEU A 206 13.38 -6.75 26.34
N ARG A 207 13.17 -7.84 25.57
CA ARG A 207 14.28 -8.50 24.84
C ARG A 207 14.92 -7.58 23.81
N ASN A 208 14.18 -6.61 23.30
CA ASN A 208 14.70 -5.66 22.33
C ASN A 208 15.50 -4.54 23.02
N THR A 209 14.98 -3.97 24.10
CA THR A 209 15.57 -2.81 24.79
C THR A 209 16.62 -3.19 25.83
N SER A 210 16.46 -4.33 26.50
CA SER A 210 17.38 -4.85 27.51
C SER A 210 18.03 -6.15 27.04
N GLY A 211 19.31 -6.08 26.67
CA GLY A 211 20.05 -7.23 26.12
C GLY A 211 20.18 -8.44 27.06
N GLU A 212 19.92 -8.24 28.36
CA GLU A 212 20.03 -9.27 29.40
C GLU A 212 18.71 -9.99 29.73
N PHE A 213 17.57 -9.51 29.22
CA PHE A 213 16.27 -10.08 29.56
C PHE A 213 16.03 -11.43 28.86
N LYS A 214 15.97 -12.51 29.65
CA LYS A 214 15.81 -13.90 29.16
C LYS A 214 14.46 -14.54 29.47
N MET A 215 13.60 -13.88 30.26
CA MET A 215 12.34 -14.48 30.70
C MET A 215 11.33 -14.60 29.54
N SER A 216 10.46 -15.61 29.64
CA SER A 216 9.33 -15.80 28.73
C SER A 216 8.09 -15.04 29.23
N ALA A 217 7.16 -14.72 28.31
CA ALA A 217 5.90 -14.04 28.64
C ALA A 217 5.12 -14.74 29.77
N LYS A 218 5.20 -16.07 29.87
CA LYS A 218 4.54 -16.88 30.91
C LYS A 218 5.07 -16.65 32.32
N GLN A 219 6.28 -16.11 32.45
CA GLN A 219 6.90 -15.83 33.75
C GLN A 219 6.62 -14.41 34.23
N LEU A 220 5.96 -13.60 33.42
CA LEU A 220 5.58 -12.22 33.76
C LEU A 220 4.19 -12.22 34.40
N ARG A 221 3.99 -11.32 35.37
CA ARG A 221 2.68 -11.09 35.97
C ARG A 221 2.16 -9.72 35.56
N ARG A 222 0.95 -9.67 35.01
CA ARG A 222 0.37 -8.45 34.42
C ARG A 222 0.12 -7.35 35.46
N ASP A 223 -0.33 -7.74 36.65
CA ASP A 223 -0.58 -6.89 37.81
C ASP A 223 0.68 -6.19 38.34
N THR A 224 1.87 -6.72 38.03
CA THR A 224 3.15 -6.10 38.44
C THR A 224 3.70 -5.09 37.43
N ILE A 225 3.02 -4.86 36.30
CA ILE A 225 3.52 -4.01 35.21
C ILE A 225 2.57 -2.83 35.01
N ALA A 226 3.13 -1.62 34.93
CA ALA A 226 2.34 -0.43 34.67
C ALA A 226 1.64 -0.51 33.30
N THR A 227 0.35 -0.15 33.27
CA THR A 227 -0.47 -0.17 32.04
C THR A 227 0.16 0.66 30.92
N ALA A 228 0.75 1.81 31.23
CA ALA A 228 1.42 2.67 30.25
C ALA A 228 2.56 1.93 29.52
N THR A 229 3.34 1.13 30.25
CA THR A 229 4.45 0.34 29.69
C THR A 229 3.94 -0.80 28.80
N LEU A 230 2.82 -1.44 29.17
CA LEU A 230 2.19 -2.45 28.32
C LEU A 230 1.70 -1.82 27.00
N VAL A 231 1.08 -0.64 27.06
CA VAL A 231 0.62 0.10 25.87
C VAL A 231 1.79 0.49 24.97
N GLU A 232 2.90 0.96 25.54
CA GLU A 232 4.12 1.28 24.79
C GLU A 232 4.68 0.04 24.08
N ALA A 233 4.75 -1.09 24.76
CA ALA A 233 5.23 -2.33 24.17
C ALA A 233 4.34 -2.86 23.04
N ILE A 234 3.02 -2.68 23.16
CA ILE A 234 2.06 -3.03 22.09
C ILE A 234 2.31 -2.14 20.87
N LYS A 235 2.39 -0.81 21.06
CA LYS A 235 2.68 0.13 19.97
C LYS A 235 4.01 -0.17 19.28
N TRP A 236 5.06 -0.41 20.05
CA TRP A 236 6.36 -0.83 19.51
C TRP A 236 6.27 -2.12 18.69
N ASN A 237 5.47 -3.09 19.13
CA ASN A 237 5.27 -4.33 18.40
C ASN A 237 4.44 -4.15 17.12
N ASP A 238 3.44 -3.28 17.13
CA ASP A 238 2.67 -2.93 15.93
C ASP A 238 3.55 -2.23 14.89
N ASP A 239 4.36 -1.27 15.33
CA ASP A 239 5.28 -0.50 14.48
C ASP A 239 6.38 -1.39 13.86
N ARG A 240 7.05 -2.24 14.65
CA ARG A 240 8.12 -3.09 14.12
C ARG A 240 7.65 -4.15 13.11
N VAL A 241 6.36 -4.48 13.08
CA VAL A 241 5.79 -5.54 12.22
C VAL A 241 5.06 -4.96 11.02
N ASN A 242 4.29 -3.88 11.23
CA ASN A 242 3.43 -3.28 10.22
C ASN A 242 3.63 -1.76 10.08
N GLY A 243 4.66 -1.18 10.66
CA GLY A 243 4.98 0.24 10.49
C GLY A 243 5.33 0.56 9.04
N LEU A 244 5.05 1.80 8.62
CA LEU A 244 5.31 2.24 7.24
C LEU A 244 6.81 2.20 6.91
N GLY A 245 7.68 2.49 7.89
CA GLY A 245 9.13 2.35 7.70
C GLY A 245 9.54 0.95 7.25
N GLN A 246 8.95 -0.11 7.83
CA GLN A 246 9.23 -1.49 7.43
C GLN A 246 8.79 -1.78 5.99
N LEU A 247 7.65 -1.23 5.56
CA LEU A 247 7.15 -1.42 4.21
C LEU A 247 8.01 -0.67 3.18
N PHE A 248 8.30 0.61 3.42
CA PHE A 248 8.96 1.47 2.43
C PHE A 248 10.48 1.38 2.41
N LYS A 249 11.12 1.17 3.57
CA LYS A 249 12.59 1.04 3.70
C LYS A 249 13.04 -0.42 3.72
N GLY A 250 12.13 -1.35 4.00
CA GLY A 250 12.44 -2.77 4.03
C GLY A 250 12.52 -3.42 2.65
N ARG A 251 12.87 -4.72 2.66
CA ARG A 251 13.11 -5.51 1.46
C ARG A 251 11.88 -5.79 0.60
N LEU A 252 10.67 -5.56 1.12
CA LEU A 252 9.41 -5.74 0.39
C LEU A 252 9.11 -4.58 -0.56
N ASN A 253 9.80 -3.44 -0.46
CA ASN A 253 9.73 -2.40 -1.50
C ASN A 253 10.67 -2.75 -2.67
N LEU A 254 10.31 -3.81 -3.38
CA LEU A 254 11.19 -4.63 -4.22
C LEU A 254 12.08 -3.83 -5.16
N MET A 255 11.50 -2.89 -5.91
CA MET A 255 12.24 -2.13 -6.94
C MET A 255 12.89 -0.88 -6.39
N ARG A 256 12.22 -0.19 -5.45
CA ARG A 256 12.78 1.01 -4.85
C ARG A 256 14.06 0.72 -4.08
N ASN A 257 14.10 -0.44 -3.42
CA ASN A 257 15.21 -0.86 -2.57
C ASN A 257 16.13 -1.90 -3.23
N ALA A 258 16.03 -2.07 -4.56
CA ALA A 258 16.85 -3.01 -5.33
C ALA A 258 18.36 -2.69 -5.30
N ASN A 259 18.74 -1.45 -4.96
CA ASN A 259 20.13 -1.03 -4.79
C ASN A 259 20.72 -1.34 -3.41
N MET A 260 19.94 -1.90 -2.49
CA MET A 260 20.47 -2.38 -1.21
C MET A 260 21.28 -3.66 -1.41
N GLY A 261 22.38 -3.82 -0.68
CA GLY A 261 23.27 -4.99 -0.81
C GLY A 261 22.60 -6.33 -0.51
N ASP A 262 21.49 -6.31 0.24
CA ASP A 262 20.71 -7.47 0.65
C ASP A 262 19.28 -7.49 0.07
N ALA A 263 19.06 -6.72 -1.01
CA ALA A 263 17.77 -6.60 -1.67
C ALA A 263 17.28 -7.93 -2.28
N LEU A 264 15.96 -8.14 -2.30
CA LEU A 264 15.35 -9.30 -2.97
C LEU A 264 15.51 -9.25 -4.50
N PHE A 265 15.42 -8.05 -5.08
CA PHE A 265 15.54 -7.79 -6.52
C PHE A 265 16.86 -7.06 -6.86
N GLY A 266 17.94 -7.43 -6.16
CA GLY A 266 19.29 -6.90 -6.41
C GLY A 266 20.15 -7.81 -7.32
N GLU A 267 21.47 -7.70 -7.21
CA GLU A 267 22.43 -8.44 -8.03
C GLU A 267 22.26 -9.97 -7.96
N ASN A 268 21.83 -10.48 -6.79
CA ASN A 268 21.69 -11.91 -6.51
C ASN A 268 20.26 -12.44 -6.67
N VAL A 269 19.37 -11.71 -7.36
CA VAL A 269 17.95 -12.08 -7.51
C VAL A 269 17.76 -13.54 -7.98
N LEU A 270 18.62 -14.06 -8.85
CA LEU A 270 18.50 -15.41 -9.39
C LEU A 270 18.80 -16.53 -8.38
N GLN A 271 19.34 -16.22 -7.20
CA GLN A 271 19.52 -17.19 -6.11
C GLN A 271 18.17 -17.57 -5.50
N HIS A 272 17.27 -16.59 -5.33
CA HIS A 272 16.00 -16.75 -4.64
C HIS A 272 14.79 -16.78 -5.59
N HIS A 273 14.95 -16.28 -6.82
CA HIS A 273 13.89 -16.19 -7.83
C HIS A 273 14.34 -16.76 -9.17
N GLN A 274 13.41 -17.28 -9.93
CA GLN A 274 13.55 -17.58 -11.35
C GLN A 274 12.37 -16.95 -12.09
N PHE A 275 12.53 -16.68 -13.37
CA PHE A 275 11.56 -15.92 -14.14
C PHE A 275 11.26 -16.58 -15.48
N ARG A 276 9.97 -16.75 -15.76
CA ARG A 276 9.46 -17.30 -17.02
C ARG A 276 8.61 -16.25 -17.71
N LEU A 277 8.86 -16.03 -19.00
CA LEU A 277 7.95 -15.23 -19.82
C LEU A 277 6.64 -16.02 -19.97
N ASP A 278 5.54 -15.45 -19.47
CA ASP A 278 4.19 -16.02 -19.57
C ASP A 278 3.58 -15.60 -20.92
N THR A 279 3.37 -14.30 -21.10
CA THR A 279 2.79 -13.74 -22.33
C THR A 279 3.17 -12.27 -22.51
N ILE A 280 2.68 -11.66 -23.59
CA ILE A 280 2.75 -10.22 -23.84
C ILE A 280 1.33 -9.67 -23.77
N LEU A 281 1.15 -8.57 -23.07
CA LEU A 281 -0.11 -7.86 -22.96
C LEU A 281 0.03 -6.43 -23.46
N VAL A 282 -1.07 -5.68 -23.41
CA VAL A 282 -1.11 -4.25 -23.72
C VAL A 282 -1.60 -3.47 -22.50
N ASP A 283 -1.03 -2.30 -22.24
CA ASP A 283 -1.53 -1.30 -21.29
C ASP A 283 -1.48 0.05 -21.99
N ASN A 284 -2.64 0.66 -22.22
CA ASN A 284 -2.76 1.96 -22.89
C ASN A 284 -1.99 2.03 -24.23
N GLY A 285 -2.15 0.99 -25.06
CA GLY A 285 -1.51 0.88 -26.38
C GLY A 285 -0.02 0.50 -26.34
N ARG A 286 0.58 0.30 -25.16
CA ARG A 286 1.99 -0.11 -25.00
C ARG A 286 2.10 -1.59 -24.70
N LYS A 287 2.99 -2.29 -25.41
CA LYS A 287 3.29 -3.70 -25.15
C LYS A 287 3.99 -3.86 -23.78
N LEU A 288 3.64 -4.91 -23.06
CA LEU A 288 4.26 -5.28 -21.79
C LEU A 288 4.50 -6.78 -21.71
N TYR A 289 5.65 -7.18 -21.17
CA TYR A 289 5.91 -8.54 -20.77
C TYR A 289 5.15 -8.86 -19.49
N LYS A 290 4.41 -9.96 -19.46
CA LYS A 290 3.97 -10.60 -18.22
C LYS A 290 4.96 -11.71 -17.89
N ILE A 291 5.70 -11.54 -16.80
CA ILE A 291 6.75 -12.47 -16.37
C ILE A 291 6.29 -13.14 -15.08
N GLU A 292 6.19 -14.45 -15.09
CA GLU A 292 5.89 -15.24 -13.90
C GLU A 292 7.13 -15.35 -13.00
N ILE A 293 6.92 -15.20 -11.70
CA ILE A 293 7.92 -15.35 -10.64
C ILE A 293 7.84 -16.78 -10.12
N LEU A 294 8.97 -17.48 -10.21
CA LEU A 294 9.18 -18.84 -9.76
C LEU A 294 10.23 -18.86 -8.65
N LYS A 295 10.28 -19.97 -7.92
CA LYS A 295 11.31 -20.15 -6.89
C LYS A 295 12.73 -20.28 -7.46
N GLY A 296 13.68 -19.73 -6.73
CA GLY A 296 15.10 -19.93 -6.94
C GLY A 296 15.64 -21.20 -6.31
N LYS A 297 16.97 -21.24 -6.20
CA LYS A 297 17.72 -22.34 -5.54
C LYS A 297 17.61 -22.25 -4.02
N GLU A 298 17.51 -21.04 -3.50
CA GLU A 298 17.47 -20.74 -2.08
C GLU A 298 16.11 -20.15 -1.70
N TYR A 299 15.72 -20.33 -0.44
CA TYR A 299 14.53 -19.70 0.09
C TYR A 299 14.70 -18.19 0.21
N VAL A 300 13.61 -17.45 0.05
CA VAL A 300 13.55 -16.02 0.31
C VAL A 300 13.56 -15.75 1.82
N GLY A 301 14.33 -14.72 2.17
CA GLY A 301 14.46 -14.17 3.51
C GLY A 301 14.21 -12.67 3.58
N LEU A 302 13.37 -12.24 4.51
CA LEU A 302 13.10 -10.82 4.74
C LEU A 302 14.05 -10.20 5.77
N ASN A 303 14.80 -11.01 6.52
CA ASN A 303 15.82 -10.58 7.48
C ASN A 303 15.38 -9.46 8.44
N THR A 304 14.10 -9.45 8.82
CA THR A 304 13.58 -8.49 9.77
C THR A 304 14.27 -8.67 11.13
N LYS A 305 14.92 -7.62 11.63
CA LYS A 305 15.73 -7.67 12.85
C LYS A 305 14.97 -8.28 14.02
N ARG A 306 15.52 -9.33 14.62
CA ARG A 306 14.95 -10.07 15.77
C ARG A 306 13.57 -10.69 15.50
N ILE A 307 13.20 -10.90 14.24
CA ILE A 307 12.00 -11.64 13.83
C ILE A 307 12.43 -12.76 12.90
N TYR A 308 11.99 -13.99 13.17
CA TYR A 308 12.21 -15.09 12.24
C TYR A 308 11.27 -14.92 11.04
N ASN A 309 11.85 -14.50 9.91
CA ASN A 309 11.12 -14.17 8.68
C ASN A 309 11.86 -14.71 7.44
N GLU A 310 12.05 -16.03 7.42
CA GLU A 310 12.92 -16.75 6.50
C GLU A 310 12.24 -18.03 6.00
N GLY A 311 12.71 -18.57 4.88
CA GLY A 311 12.28 -19.89 4.41
C GLY A 311 11.02 -19.86 3.54
N PHE A 312 10.87 -18.83 2.70
CA PHE A 312 9.75 -18.65 1.79
C PHE A 312 10.08 -19.04 0.34
N GLU A 313 9.07 -19.42 -0.43
CA GLU A 313 9.14 -19.47 -1.89
C GLU A 313 8.32 -18.31 -2.49
N PRO A 314 8.87 -17.58 -3.47
CA PRO A 314 8.18 -16.49 -4.14
C PRO A 314 7.24 -16.99 -5.24
N HIS A 315 6.10 -16.34 -5.38
CA HIS A 315 5.12 -16.55 -6.44
C HIS A 315 4.57 -15.20 -6.93
N GLY A 316 4.03 -15.17 -8.15
CA GLY A 316 3.34 -13.99 -8.67
C GLY A 316 3.85 -13.59 -10.05
N TRP A 317 3.69 -12.31 -10.40
CA TRP A 317 3.96 -11.79 -11.74
C TRP A 317 4.59 -10.40 -11.72
N LEU A 318 5.47 -10.14 -12.68
CA LEU A 318 5.99 -8.82 -13.02
C LEU A 318 5.41 -8.40 -14.36
N TYR A 319 5.03 -7.13 -14.44
CA TYR A 319 4.53 -6.51 -15.66
C TYR A 319 5.54 -5.44 -16.07
N ILE A 320 6.27 -5.69 -17.16
CA ILE A 320 7.44 -4.91 -17.55
C ILE A 320 7.20 -4.35 -18.95
N TYR A 321 7.29 -3.03 -19.11
CA TYR A 321 7.14 -2.40 -20.41
C TYR A 321 8.18 -2.92 -21.42
N TRP A 322 7.69 -3.21 -22.61
CA TRP A 322 8.46 -3.90 -23.64
C TRP A 322 9.59 -3.06 -24.23
N ASP A 323 9.40 -1.75 -24.29
CA ASP A 323 10.29 -0.73 -24.87
C ASP A 323 11.40 -0.28 -23.90
N SER A 324 11.03 0.06 -22.67
CA SER A 324 11.91 0.72 -21.69
C SER A 324 12.43 -0.23 -20.59
N TYR A 325 11.87 -1.43 -20.49
CA TYR A 325 12.04 -2.34 -19.34
C TYR A 325 11.64 -1.71 -18.00
N ALA A 326 10.81 -0.65 -18.02
CA ALA A 326 10.25 -0.06 -16.83
C ALA A 326 9.16 -0.98 -16.23
N ILE A 327 9.13 -1.06 -14.91
CA ILE A 327 8.23 -1.97 -14.20
C ILE A 327 6.91 -1.23 -13.95
N LYS A 328 5.82 -1.77 -14.49
CA LYS A 328 4.47 -1.21 -14.40
C LYS A 328 3.72 -1.74 -13.17
N LYS A 329 3.79 -3.04 -12.92
CA LYS A 329 3.07 -3.71 -11.84
C LYS A 329 3.88 -4.90 -11.34
N ILE A 330 3.73 -5.19 -10.05
CA ILE A 330 4.29 -6.36 -9.38
C ILE A 330 3.18 -6.99 -8.57
N GLU A 331 3.01 -8.29 -8.72
CA GLU A 331 2.22 -9.17 -7.86
C GLU A 331 3.20 -10.16 -7.24
N TYR A 332 3.29 -10.19 -5.92
CA TYR A 332 4.35 -10.91 -5.22
C TYR A 332 3.86 -11.51 -3.92
N ASP A 333 3.88 -12.84 -3.88
CA ASP A 333 3.47 -13.64 -2.74
C ASP A 333 4.67 -14.40 -2.16
N LEU A 334 4.78 -14.44 -0.84
CA LEU A 334 5.74 -15.28 -0.12
C LEU A 334 5.02 -16.38 0.64
N ILE A 335 5.19 -17.60 0.13
CA ILE A 335 4.58 -18.79 0.71
C ILE A 335 5.60 -19.51 1.59
N ALA A 336 5.20 -19.85 2.82
CA ALA A 336 6.02 -20.58 3.78
C ALA A 336 6.38 -21.98 3.25
N SER A 337 7.67 -22.21 2.97
CA SER A 337 8.12 -23.42 2.26
C SER A 337 9.16 -24.26 2.99
N SER A 338 10.06 -23.67 3.78
CA SER A 338 10.95 -24.46 4.65
C SER A 338 10.15 -25.17 5.75
N ASP A 339 10.60 -26.34 6.23
CA ASP A 339 9.88 -27.09 7.27
C ASP A 339 9.67 -26.29 8.56
N LYS A 340 10.70 -25.51 8.95
CA LYS A 340 10.62 -24.63 10.11
C LYS A 340 9.58 -23.54 9.91
N GLN A 341 9.55 -22.90 8.73
CA GLN A 341 8.61 -21.83 8.44
C GLN A 341 7.18 -22.34 8.25
N LYS A 342 6.96 -23.47 7.54
CA LYS A 342 5.66 -24.14 7.43
C LYS A 342 5.04 -24.42 8.80
N ARG A 343 5.83 -25.00 9.72
CA ARG A 343 5.37 -25.27 11.10
C ARG A 343 5.01 -23.97 11.82
N ARG A 344 5.87 -22.96 11.75
CA ARG A 344 5.65 -21.65 12.36
C ARG A 344 4.37 -21.01 11.82
N SER A 345 4.23 -20.86 10.50
CA SER A 345 3.08 -20.23 9.88
C SER A 345 1.76 -20.94 10.17
N LYS A 346 1.71 -22.28 10.06
CA LYS A 346 0.51 -23.02 10.47
C LYS A 346 0.15 -22.81 11.94
N SER A 347 1.13 -22.84 12.83
CA SER A 347 0.89 -22.75 14.28
C SER A 347 0.55 -21.35 14.80
N LEU A 348 1.16 -20.31 14.22
CA LEU A 348 1.03 -18.93 14.69
C LEU A 348 0.02 -18.12 13.87
N PHE A 349 -0.17 -18.47 12.60
CA PHE A 349 -0.91 -17.65 11.65
C PHE A 349 -2.07 -18.39 10.97
N GLY A 350 -2.12 -19.73 11.04
CA GLY A 350 -3.19 -20.52 10.42
C GLY A 350 -3.17 -20.47 8.88
N THR A 351 -2.12 -19.94 8.28
CA THR A 351 -1.93 -19.80 6.83
C THR A 351 -0.50 -20.23 6.44
N LEU A 352 -0.28 -20.44 5.14
CA LEU A 352 1.05 -20.56 4.56
C LEU A 352 1.42 -19.34 3.70
N ASN A 353 0.45 -18.57 3.20
CA ASN A 353 0.72 -17.32 2.52
C ASN A 353 0.95 -16.24 3.58
N ASN A 354 2.20 -15.81 3.71
CA ASN A 354 2.62 -14.90 4.77
C ASN A 354 2.74 -13.45 4.28
N HIS A 355 3.03 -13.23 3.01
CA HIS A 355 3.12 -11.88 2.47
C HIS A 355 2.50 -11.90 1.11
N LYS A 356 1.45 -11.10 0.90
CA LYS A 356 0.84 -10.86 -0.39
C LYS A 356 0.99 -9.38 -0.70
N LEU A 357 1.67 -9.06 -1.79
CA LEU A 357 2.08 -7.70 -2.13
C LEU A 357 1.69 -7.40 -3.58
N VAL A 358 1.01 -6.28 -3.80
CA VAL A 358 0.81 -5.71 -5.12
C VAL A 358 1.36 -4.29 -5.12
N ILE A 359 2.22 -3.96 -6.08
CA ILE A 359 2.73 -2.61 -6.28
C ILE A 359 2.45 -2.21 -7.73
N THR A 360 1.80 -1.07 -7.94
CA THR A 360 1.66 -0.48 -9.27
C THR A 360 2.47 0.80 -9.37
N TYR A 361 2.97 1.08 -10.57
CA TYR A 361 3.73 2.26 -10.88
C TYR A 361 3.02 3.07 -11.97
N MET A 362 3.18 4.39 -11.89
CA MET A 362 2.71 5.36 -12.86
C MET A 362 3.93 6.07 -13.45
N GLU A 363 3.94 6.21 -14.77
CA GLU A 363 4.94 7.02 -15.45
C GLU A 363 4.57 8.50 -15.33
N TYR A 364 5.52 9.32 -14.92
CA TYR A 364 5.42 10.76 -14.89
C TYR A 364 6.79 11.36 -15.21
N GLN A 365 6.85 12.23 -16.23
CA GLN A 365 8.12 12.81 -16.71
C GLN A 365 9.20 11.74 -16.97
N GLU A 366 8.85 10.68 -17.71
CA GLU A 366 9.74 9.57 -18.09
C GLU A 366 10.28 8.72 -16.91
N LYS A 367 9.84 8.97 -15.68
CA LYS A 367 10.19 8.20 -14.48
C LYS A 367 8.99 7.46 -13.93
N MET A 368 9.22 6.29 -13.34
CA MET A 368 8.21 5.46 -12.72
C MET A 368 8.11 5.77 -11.23
N TYR A 369 6.94 6.22 -10.80
CA TYR A 369 6.61 6.49 -9.41
C TYR A 369 5.64 5.43 -8.90
N PRO A 370 5.77 4.97 -7.65
CA PRO A 370 4.75 4.08 -7.10
C PRO A 370 3.42 4.82 -7.02
N LYS A 371 2.35 4.13 -7.41
CA LYS A 371 0.98 4.66 -7.46
C LYS A 371 0.07 4.00 -6.45
N TYR A 372 0.15 2.67 -6.34
CA TYR A 372 -0.65 1.91 -5.40
C TYR A 372 0.16 0.78 -4.76
N PHE A 373 -0.04 0.56 -3.46
CA PHE A 373 0.41 -0.61 -2.73
C PHE A 373 -0.79 -1.32 -2.13
N TYR A 374 -0.81 -2.64 -2.25
CA TYR A 374 -1.59 -3.54 -1.42
C TYR A 374 -0.61 -4.47 -0.71
N TYR A 375 -0.68 -4.55 0.61
CA TYR A 375 0.14 -5.47 1.39
C TYR A 375 -0.70 -6.18 2.44
N GLU A 376 -0.79 -7.51 2.34
CA GLU A 376 -1.43 -8.37 3.32
C GLU A 376 -0.39 -9.29 3.99
N THR A 377 -0.43 -9.34 5.32
CA THR A 377 0.44 -10.22 6.12
C THR A 377 -0.33 -10.73 7.33
N PRO A 378 -0.15 -12.00 7.76
CA PRO A 378 -0.70 -12.45 9.01
C PRO A 378 0.03 -11.77 10.17
N LYS A 379 -0.70 -11.60 11.26
CA LYS A 379 -0.23 -10.92 12.47
C LYS A 379 -0.44 -11.80 13.68
N LEU A 380 0.60 -11.92 14.50
CA LEU A 380 0.49 -12.57 15.80
C LEU A 380 -0.06 -11.57 16.82
N VAL A 381 -1.36 -11.61 17.04
CA VAL A 381 -2.06 -10.78 18.04
C VAL A 381 -2.20 -11.53 19.37
N ASN A 382 -2.59 -12.80 19.31
CA ASN A 382 -2.75 -13.69 20.46
C ASN A 382 -2.12 -15.06 20.16
N VAL A 383 -1.53 -15.70 21.18
CA VAL A 383 -0.97 -17.08 21.08
C VAL A 383 -2.03 -18.18 21.14
N GLY A 384 -3.31 -17.80 21.29
CA GLY A 384 -4.48 -18.65 21.42
C GLY A 384 -4.58 -19.31 22.80
N ASP A 385 -5.78 -19.78 23.16
CA ASP A 385 -5.96 -20.57 24.39
C ASP A 385 -5.18 -21.89 24.29
N ARG A 386 -4.24 -22.11 25.22
CA ARG A 386 -3.43 -23.33 25.34
C ARG A 386 -3.72 -24.08 26.64
N SER A 387 -4.81 -23.74 27.33
CA SER A 387 -5.25 -24.43 28.54
C SER A 387 -5.70 -25.87 28.25
N SER A 388 -5.64 -26.70 29.28
CA SER A 388 -6.23 -28.04 29.29
C SER A 388 -7.76 -28.02 29.10
N ASP A 389 -8.40 -26.87 29.28
CA ASP A 389 -9.85 -26.71 29.27
C ASP A 389 -10.45 -26.78 27.86
N LYS A 390 -9.60 -26.80 26.82
CA LYS A 390 -9.97 -27.14 25.43
C LYS A 390 -10.68 -28.48 25.29
N LEU A 391 -10.47 -29.41 26.23
CA LEU A 391 -11.15 -30.72 26.26
C LEU A 391 -12.65 -30.60 26.53
N TYR A 392 -13.10 -29.55 27.22
CA TYR A 392 -14.50 -29.34 27.61
C TYR A 392 -15.28 -28.44 26.65
N LYS A 393 -14.63 -27.88 25.62
CA LYS A 393 -15.28 -27.01 24.63
C LYS A 393 -16.05 -27.83 23.61
N THR A 394 -17.22 -27.34 23.25
CA THR A 394 -18.03 -27.87 22.13
C THR A 394 -17.29 -27.67 20.80
N ASP A 395 -17.70 -28.41 19.76
CA ASP A 395 -17.13 -28.24 18.42
C ASP A 395 -17.39 -26.84 17.85
N GLU A 396 -18.53 -26.24 18.16
CA GLU A 396 -18.85 -24.86 17.75
C GLU A 396 -17.94 -23.83 18.42
N GLU A 397 -17.69 -23.96 19.72
CA GLU A 397 -16.75 -23.09 20.44
C GLU A 397 -15.32 -23.25 19.90
N ARG A 398 -14.88 -24.49 19.64
CA ARG A 398 -13.57 -24.75 19.03
C ARG A 398 -13.46 -24.15 17.63
N LYS A 399 -14.52 -24.21 16.83
CA LYS A 399 -14.55 -23.60 15.49
C LYS A 399 -14.48 -22.08 15.59
N LYS A 400 -15.31 -21.47 16.44
CA LYS A 400 -15.31 -20.03 16.71
C LYS A 400 -13.92 -19.52 17.12
N GLU A 401 -13.28 -20.18 18.07
CA GLU A 401 -11.93 -19.79 18.52
C GLU A 401 -10.91 -19.85 17.40
N ARG A 402 -10.96 -20.89 16.55
CA ARG A 402 -10.04 -20.98 15.39
C ARG A 402 -10.26 -19.87 14.37
N GLU A 403 -11.50 -19.43 14.19
CA GLU A 403 -11.83 -18.33 13.27
C GLU A 403 -11.46 -16.96 13.85
N GLU A 404 -11.46 -16.82 15.17
CA GLU A 404 -11.12 -15.57 15.86
C GLU A 404 -9.64 -15.43 16.23
N GLN A 405 -8.90 -16.54 16.31
CA GLN A 405 -7.51 -16.59 16.78
C GLN A 405 -6.51 -15.92 15.82
N PHE A 406 -6.71 -16.09 14.51
CA PHE A 406 -5.74 -15.66 13.50
C PHE A 406 -6.14 -14.33 12.89
N TYR A 407 -5.19 -13.40 12.87
CA TYR A 407 -5.39 -12.05 12.37
C TYR A 407 -4.54 -11.84 11.11
N ASN A 408 -5.09 -11.08 10.17
CA ASN A 408 -4.38 -10.52 9.04
C ASN A 408 -4.41 -8.99 9.14
N THR A 409 -3.29 -8.39 8.76
CA THR A 409 -3.17 -6.96 8.54
C THR A 409 -3.15 -6.71 7.03
N VAL A 410 -3.96 -5.77 6.58
CA VAL A 410 -3.98 -5.28 5.20
C VAL A 410 -3.64 -3.80 5.19
N GLN A 411 -2.69 -3.39 4.37
CA GLN A 411 -2.32 -2.00 4.12
C GLN A 411 -2.53 -1.69 2.65
N GLU A 412 -3.35 -0.67 2.38
CA GLU A 412 -3.58 -0.15 1.05
C GLU A 412 -3.15 1.30 0.99
N ILE A 413 -2.27 1.63 0.06
CA ILE A 413 -1.71 2.98 -0.07
C ILE A 413 -1.92 3.44 -1.50
N LEU A 414 -2.61 4.56 -1.67
CA LEU A 414 -2.83 5.21 -2.96
C LEU A 414 -2.12 6.57 -2.98
N PHE A 415 -1.12 6.74 -3.83
CA PHE A 415 -0.50 8.04 -4.05
C PHE A 415 -1.31 8.87 -5.03
N THR A 416 -1.67 10.08 -4.63
CA THR A 416 -2.59 10.95 -5.39
C THR A 416 -1.88 12.12 -6.05
N GLU A 417 -0.69 12.48 -5.56
CA GLU A 417 0.09 13.63 -6.03
C GLU A 417 1.59 13.33 -5.92
N THR A 418 2.37 13.77 -6.90
CA THR A 418 3.85 13.79 -6.83
C THR A 418 4.33 15.22 -7.05
N ILE A 419 5.16 15.73 -6.13
CA ILE A 419 5.64 17.12 -6.09
C ILE A 419 7.16 17.09 -6.23
N GLN A 420 7.68 17.81 -7.23
CA GLN A 420 9.11 17.95 -7.49
C GLN A 420 9.59 19.40 -7.34
N ASP A 421 8.71 20.30 -6.87
CA ASP A 421 9.04 21.70 -6.62
C ASP A 421 10.05 21.80 -5.46
N PRO A 422 11.26 22.35 -5.69
CA PRO A 422 12.30 22.44 -4.67
C PRO A 422 11.90 23.29 -3.45
N GLU A 423 11.09 24.33 -3.63
CA GLU A 423 10.66 25.21 -2.54
C GLU A 423 9.70 24.47 -1.62
N LEU A 424 8.70 23.77 -2.20
CA LEU A 424 7.74 22.96 -1.44
C LEU A 424 8.43 21.78 -0.73
N ILE A 425 9.43 21.15 -1.38
CA ILE A 425 10.23 20.09 -0.76
C ILE A 425 11.00 20.65 0.44
N SER A 426 11.67 21.79 0.27
CA SER A 426 12.43 22.43 1.34
C SER A 426 11.53 22.81 2.52
N GLU A 427 10.35 23.37 2.26
CA GLU A 427 9.36 23.71 3.29
C GLU A 427 8.90 22.46 4.07
N ALA A 428 8.54 21.39 3.36
CA ALA A 428 8.10 20.14 3.99
C ALA A 428 9.18 19.51 4.89
N LEU A 429 10.45 19.63 4.49
CA LEU A 429 11.58 19.08 5.26
C LEU A 429 11.89 19.85 6.55
N GLN A 430 11.36 21.08 6.73
CA GLN A 430 11.53 21.87 7.95
C GLN A 430 10.58 21.45 9.09
N GLN A 431 9.50 20.73 8.76
CA GLN A 431 8.53 20.25 9.73
C GLN A 431 9.01 18.96 10.43
N PRO A 432 8.50 18.61 11.63
CA PRO A 432 8.77 17.32 12.23
C PRO A 432 8.07 16.19 11.44
N TRP A 433 8.79 15.08 11.22
CA TRP A 433 8.28 13.92 10.50
C TRP A 433 7.97 12.78 11.49
N SER A 434 6.80 12.16 11.34
CA SER A 434 6.39 11.00 12.14
C SER A 434 5.69 9.98 11.27
N GLU A 435 6.23 8.76 11.22
CA GLU A 435 5.64 7.62 10.49
C GLU A 435 4.60 6.83 11.30
N ASP A 436 4.35 7.22 12.55
CA ASP A 436 3.44 6.53 13.47
C ASP A 436 1.96 6.72 13.08
N ILE A 437 1.42 5.74 12.36
CA ILE A 437 0.00 5.63 12.02
C ILE A 437 -0.89 5.27 13.21
N PHE A 438 -0.32 4.86 14.34
CA PHE A 438 -1.04 4.45 15.55
C PHE A 438 -1.26 5.61 16.54
N MET A 439 -0.57 6.73 16.34
CA MET A 439 -0.71 7.96 17.12
C MET A 439 -2.17 8.45 17.18
N GLN A 440 -2.61 8.99 18.32
CA GLN A 440 -3.91 9.66 18.42
C GLN A 440 -3.79 11.10 17.94
N ARG A 441 -4.68 11.52 17.03
CA ARG A 441 -4.81 12.90 16.54
C ARG A 441 -6.27 13.36 16.61
N PRO A 442 -6.54 14.67 16.80
CA PRO A 442 -7.88 15.23 16.68
C PRO A 442 -8.45 15.01 15.27
N TYR A 443 -9.76 14.73 15.17
CA TYR A 443 -10.40 14.50 13.87
C TYR A 443 -10.64 15.82 13.11
N ASN A 444 -10.00 15.95 11.94
CA ASN A 444 -10.15 17.10 11.04
C ASN A 444 -11.22 16.86 9.95
N LYS A 445 -12.48 17.19 10.24
CA LYS A 445 -13.61 16.95 9.33
C LYS A 445 -13.48 17.66 7.98
N GLU A 446 -12.93 18.89 7.97
CA GLU A 446 -12.82 19.71 6.76
C GLU A 446 -11.79 19.13 5.80
N PHE A 447 -10.64 18.68 6.33
CA PHE A 447 -9.62 17.99 5.54
C PHE A 447 -10.19 16.75 4.85
N TRP A 448 -10.81 15.84 5.61
CA TRP A 448 -11.31 14.57 5.10
C TRP A 448 -12.44 14.71 4.09
N LYS A 449 -13.17 15.84 4.08
CA LYS A 449 -14.20 16.12 3.08
C LYS A 449 -13.61 16.38 1.68
N ASN A 450 -12.39 16.93 1.63
CA ASN A 450 -11.76 17.39 0.39
C ASN A 450 -10.57 16.51 -0.05
N TYR A 451 -10.15 15.57 0.79
CA TYR A 451 -9.03 14.68 0.48
C TYR A 451 -9.45 13.54 -0.46
N ASN A 452 -8.57 13.16 -1.38
CA ASN A 452 -8.78 11.99 -2.24
C ASN A 452 -8.51 10.72 -1.44
N VAL A 453 -9.58 9.98 -1.16
CA VAL A 453 -9.54 8.71 -0.43
C VAL A 453 -9.74 7.54 -1.40
N LEU A 454 -9.23 6.37 -1.04
CA LEU A 454 -9.55 5.13 -1.74
C LEU A 454 -11.03 4.82 -1.51
N LEU A 455 -11.79 4.61 -2.59
CA LEU A 455 -13.19 4.28 -2.49
C LEU A 455 -13.35 2.91 -1.81
N GLU A 456 -14.19 2.85 -0.80
CA GLU A 456 -14.58 1.61 -0.14
C GLU A 456 -15.31 0.67 -1.10
N SER A 457 -15.07 -0.64 -1.02
CA SER A 457 -16.02 -1.62 -1.55
C SER A 457 -17.29 -1.68 -0.69
N GLU A 458 -18.35 -2.30 -1.21
CA GLU A 458 -19.59 -2.48 -0.44
C GLU A 458 -19.35 -3.26 0.87
N GLU A 459 -18.45 -4.25 0.84
CA GLU A 459 -18.04 -5.01 2.04
C GLU A 459 -17.33 -4.09 3.05
N GLU A 460 -16.44 -3.22 2.57
CA GLU A 460 -15.70 -2.28 3.40
C GLU A 460 -16.59 -1.19 4.00
N GLU A 461 -17.58 -0.68 3.26
CA GLU A 461 -18.51 0.30 3.78
C GLU A 461 -19.33 -0.31 4.93
N LYS A 462 -19.85 -1.53 4.73
CA LYS A 462 -20.57 -2.27 5.78
C LYS A 462 -19.73 -2.48 7.03
N LEU A 463 -18.45 -2.82 6.85
CA LEU A 463 -17.46 -2.95 7.91
C LEU A 463 -17.29 -1.66 8.70
N ILE A 464 -17.12 -0.52 8.02
CA ILE A 464 -16.96 0.78 8.68
C ILE A 464 -18.19 1.11 9.52
N GLN A 465 -19.38 0.82 8.99
CA GLN A 465 -20.64 1.02 9.71
C GLN A 465 -20.73 0.12 10.95
N ASP A 466 -20.33 -1.15 10.85
CA ASP A 466 -20.36 -2.10 11.97
C ASP A 466 -19.38 -1.70 13.09
N LEU A 467 -18.16 -1.27 12.74
CA LEU A 467 -17.20 -0.74 13.70
C LEU A 467 -17.71 0.54 14.37
N SER A 468 -18.35 1.42 13.60
CA SER A 468 -18.90 2.69 14.09
C SER A 468 -20.07 2.49 15.07
N LYS A 469 -20.95 1.51 14.83
CA LYS A 469 -22.04 1.16 15.76
C LYS A 469 -21.50 0.65 17.10
N ARG A 470 -20.48 -0.22 17.06
CA ARG A 470 -19.82 -0.72 18.28
C ARG A 470 -19.17 0.42 19.06
N ALA A 471 -18.49 1.32 18.36
CA ALA A 471 -17.87 2.51 18.93
C ALA A 471 -18.86 3.38 19.75
N THR A 472 -20.09 3.54 19.27
CA THR A 472 -21.14 4.28 19.99
C THR A 472 -21.69 3.53 21.21
N LEU A 473 -21.72 2.20 21.18
CA LEU A 473 -22.18 1.37 22.31
C LEU A 473 -21.24 1.42 23.53
N PHE A 474 -19.95 1.71 23.32
CA PHE A 474 -18.95 1.85 24.39
C PHE A 474 -18.69 3.30 24.83
N LYS A 475 -19.40 4.28 24.24
CA LYS A 475 -19.37 5.69 24.64
C LYS A 475 -20.41 6.06 25.71
N GLN A 476 -21.08 5.07 26.31
CA GLN A 476 -22.00 5.25 27.44
C GLN A 476 -21.36 4.80 28.76
#